data_AF-A0A2T0LMW2-F1
#
_entry.id   AF-A0A2T0LMW2-F1
#
_cell.length_a   1.000
_cell.length_b   1.000
_cell.length_c   1.000
_cell.angle_alpha   90.00
_cell.angle_beta   90.00
_cell.angle_gamma   90.00
#
_symmetry.space_group_name_H-M   'P 1'
#
loop_
_entity.id
_entity.type
_entity.pdbx_description
1 polymer ?
#
loop_
_entity_poly.entity_id
_entity_poly.type
_entity_poly.pdbx_seq_one_letter_code
_entity_poly.pdbx_strand_id
1 'polypeptide(L)'
;MAERQEAGDEFTQLRSVPVEHVLAETLAGLLNVAQAKLGRRDARLLIDLAAMVTEHSRDYVPEKLSAELDRALNTLRLGQVSAEREATAKGGVTEQGDLDRIPEPPASGGVAPPERSRPEPAPETSKLWVPGR
;
A
#
# COMPACT_ATOMS: atom_id res chain seq x y z
N MET A 1 -27.64 6.44 -34.12
CA MET A 1 -26.52 7.35 -34.46
C MET A 1 -26.27 8.39 -33.35
N ALA A 2 -27.28 8.83 -32.60
CA ALA A 2 -27.13 9.78 -31.48
C ALA A 2 -26.22 9.28 -30.34
N GLU A 3 -26.35 8.02 -29.88
CA GLU A 3 -25.51 7.45 -28.80
C GLU A 3 -24.00 7.47 -29.10
N ARG A 4 -23.59 7.38 -30.37
CA ARG A 4 -22.16 7.43 -30.73
C ARG A 4 -21.58 8.85 -30.68
N GLN A 5 -22.42 9.87 -30.88
CA GLN A 5 -22.03 11.28 -30.75
C GLN A 5 -21.94 11.66 -29.27
N GLU A 6 -22.92 11.26 -28.45
CA GLU A 6 -22.91 11.49 -27.00
C GLU A 6 -21.69 10.87 -26.32
N ALA A 7 -21.36 9.61 -26.64
CA ALA A 7 -20.15 8.97 -26.11
C ALA A 7 -18.87 9.73 -26.51
N GLY A 8 -18.79 10.22 -27.76
CA GLY A 8 -17.63 10.97 -28.25
C GLY A 8 -17.44 12.32 -27.56
N ASP A 9 -18.53 13.01 -27.29
CA ASP A 9 -18.54 14.30 -26.57
C ASP A 9 -18.15 14.10 -25.10
N GLU A 10 -18.61 13.02 -24.46
CA GLU A 10 -18.22 12.64 -23.10
C GLU A 10 -16.72 12.34 -22.98
N PHE A 11 -16.14 11.56 -23.91
CA PHE A 11 -14.69 11.32 -23.95
C PHE A 11 -13.88 12.60 -24.19
N THR A 12 -14.42 13.54 -24.96
CA THR A 12 -13.76 14.83 -25.22
C THR A 12 -13.76 15.69 -23.96
N GLN A 13 -14.85 15.69 -23.19
CA GLN A 13 -14.89 16.33 -21.87
C GLN A 13 -13.89 15.68 -20.90
N LEU A 14 -13.83 14.36 -20.82
CA LEU A 14 -12.89 13.66 -19.94
C LEU A 14 -11.42 13.99 -20.25
N ARG A 15 -11.07 14.19 -21.52
CA ARG A 15 -9.72 14.61 -21.93
C ARG A 15 -9.36 16.05 -21.51
N SER A 16 -10.36 16.88 -21.23
CA SER A 16 -10.16 18.27 -20.81
C SER A 16 -9.98 18.43 -19.30
N VAL A 17 -10.24 17.37 -18.52
CA VAL A 17 -10.13 17.40 -17.06
C VAL A 17 -8.64 17.46 -16.66
N PRO A 18 -8.25 18.35 -15.74
CA PRO A 18 -6.90 18.39 -15.20
C PRO A 18 -6.52 17.05 -14.57
N VAL A 19 -5.32 16.54 -14.88
CA VAL A 19 -4.86 15.23 -14.39
C VAL A 19 -4.79 15.20 -12.86
N GLU A 20 -4.47 16.33 -12.23
CA GLU A 20 -4.40 16.48 -10.78
C GLU A 20 -5.77 16.28 -10.13
N HIS A 21 -6.84 16.71 -10.81
CA HIS A 21 -8.21 16.50 -10.34
C HIS A 21 -8.60 15.02 -10.42
N VAL A 22 -8.27 14.35 -11.53
CA VAL A 22 -8.51 12.91 -11.69
C VAL A 22 -7.75 12.10 -10.64
N LEU A 23 -6.48 12.45 -10.39
CA LEU A 23 -5.66 11.81 -9.36
C LEU A 23 -6.24 12.04 -7.96
N ALA A 24 -6.64 13.27 -7.65
CA ALA A 24 -7.24 13.60 -6.36
C ALA A 24 -8.53 12.81 -6.09
N GLU A 25 -9.45 12.77 -7.06
CA GLU A 25 -10.71 12.01 -6.95
C GLU A 25 -10.47 10.50 -6.83
N THR A 26 -9.54 9.97 -7.64
CA THR A 26 -9.18 8.54 -7.60
C THR A 26 -8.58 8.15 -6.26
N LEU A 27 -7.64 8.96 -5.75
CA LEU A 27 -7.00 8.74 -4.46
C LEU A 27 -8.00 8.91 -3.31
N ALA A 28 -8.85 9.92 -3.34
CA ALA A 28 -9.90 10.11 -2.35
C ALA A 28 -10.84 8.89 -2.30
N GLY A 29 -11.28 8.39 -3.45
CA GLY A 29 -12.07 7.16 -3.56
C GLY A 29 -11.35 5.96 -2.96
N LEU A 30 -10.08 5.73 -3.32
CA LEU A 30 -9.27 4.62 -2.79
C LEU A 30 -9.11 4.71 -1.26
N LEU A 31 -8.79 5.89 -0.74
CA LEU A 31 -8.60 6.12 0.69
C LEU A 31 -9.91 5.92 1.47
N ASN A 32 -11.04 6.37 0.94
CA ASN A 32 -12.36 6.17 1.54
C ASN A 32 -12.72 4.67 1.62
N VAL A 33 -12.49 3.92 0.54
CA VAL A 33 -12.76 2.48 0.52
C VAL A 33 -11.80 1.73 1.45
N ALA A 34 -10.53 2.13 1.51
CA ALA A 34 -9.56 1.58 2.46
C ALA A 34 -10.00 1.82 3.92
N GLN A 35 -10.47 3.02 4.24
CA GLN A 35 -11.00 3.36 5.56
C GLN A 35 -12.21 2.49 5.94
N ALA A 36 -13.13 2.28 5.01
CA ALA A 36 -14.31 1.45 5.24
C ALA A 36 -13.97 -0.04 5.48
N LYS A 37 -12.78 -0.48 5.08
CA LYS A 37 -12.32 -1.87 5.14
C LYS A 37 -11.26 -2.11 6.21
N LEU A 38 -11.01 -1.15 7.11
CA LEU A 38 -9.95 -1.29 8.11
C LEU A 38 -10.10 -2.58 8.92
N GLY A 39 -8.97 -3.27 9.13
CA GLY A 39 -8.92 -4.57 9.81
C GLY A 39 -9.02 -5.76 8.86
N ARG A 40 -9.42 -5.53 7.60
CA ARG A 40 -9.51 -6.55 6.55
C ARG A 40 -8.27 -6.56 5.67
N ARG A 41 -8.01 -7.68 4.99
CA ARG A 41 -6.79 -7.86 4.16
C ARG A 41 -6.79 -6.99 2.91
N ASP A 42 -7.95 -6.69 2.36
CA ASP A 42 -8.12 -5.82 1.20
C ASP A 42 -7.84 -4.35 1.49
N ALA A 43 -8.07 -3.87 2.72
CA ALA A 43 -7.65 -2.52 3.12
C ALA A 43 -6.14 -2.32 3.00
N ARG A 44 -5.31 -3.32 3.38
CA ARG A 44 -3.85 -3.25 3.17
C ARG A 44 -3.50 -3.02 1.70
N LEU A 45 -4.10 -3.80 0.80
CA LEU A 45 -3.88 -3.67 -0.64
C LEU A 45 -4.26 -2.28 -1.15
N LEU A 46 -5.40 -1.74 -0.71
CA LEU A 46 -5.87 -0.42 -1.11
C LEU A 46 -4.97 0.70 -0.59
N ILE A 47 -4.48 0.58 0.65
CA ILE A 47 -3.50 1.50 1.23
C ILE A 47 -2.19 1.46 0.43
N ASP A 48 -1.70 0.28 0.10
CA ASP A 48 -0.45 0.10 -0.66
C ASP A 48 -0.57 0.63 -2.10
N LEU A 49 -1.72 0.39 -2.75
CA LEU A 49 -2.00 0.94 -4.08
C LEU A 49 -2.06 2.47 -4.03
N ALA A 50 -2.76 3.06 -3.06
CA ALA A 50 -2.83 4.50 -2.89
C ALA A 50 -1.44 5.10 -2.62
N ALA A 51 -0.60 4.42 -1.84
CA ALA A 51 0.77 4.83 -1.59
C ALA A 51 1.64 4.79 -2.85
N MET A 52 1.52 3.74 -3.67
CA MET A 52 2.25 3.62 -4.93
C MET A 52 1.86 4.72 -5.91
N VAL A 53 0.55 4.98 -6.07
CA VAL A 53 0.06 6.06 -6.94
C VAL A 53 0.54 7.42 -6.43
N THR A 54 0.45 7.66 -5.12
CA THR A 54 0.91 8.92 -4.50
C THR A 54 2.40 9.14 -4.76
N GLU A 55 3.24 8.12 -4.54
CA GLU A 55 4.68 8.19 -4.78
C GLU A 55 5.00 8.50 -6.24
N HIS A 56 4.35 7.80 -7.18
CA HIS A 56 4.62 8.01 -8.61
C HIS A 56 4.06 9.32 -9.16
N SER A 57 3.05 9.88 -8.49
CA SER A 57 2.44 11.17 -8.86
C SER A 57 3.08 12.38 -8.18
N ARG A 58 4.00 12.19 -7.23
CA ARG A 58 4.50 13.24 -6.33
C ARG A 58 5.02 14.47 -7.07
N ASP A 59 5.77 14.27 -8.15
CA ASP A 59 6.36 15.35 -8.95
C ASP A 59 5.34 16.10 -9.84
N TYR A 60 4.14 15.56 -9.97
CA TYR A 60 3.08 16.07 -10.84
C TYR A 60 1.91 16.70 -10.06
N VAL A 61 1.95 16.67 -8.73
CA VAL A 61 0.90 17.22 -7.87
C VAL A 61 1.44 18.32 -6.96
N PRO A 62 0.60 19.26 -6.50
CA PRO A 62 1.04 20.27 -5.55
C PRO A 62 1.59 19.63 -4.27
N GLU A 63 2.71 20.16 -3.76
CA GLU A 63 3.36 19.65 -2.54
C GLU A 63 2.38 19.54 -1.36
N LYS A 64 1.50 20.53 -1.21
CA LYS A 64 0.44 20.52 -0.19
C LYS A 64 -0.46 19.28 -0.29
N LEU A 65 -0.88 18.92 -1.50
CA LEU A 65 -1.73 17.75 -1.73
C LEU A 65 -0.95 16.46 -1.41
N SER A 66 0.30 16.34 -1.85
CA SER A 66 1.14 15.18 -1.51
C SER A 66 1.32 15.02 0.01
N ALA A 67 1.51 16.12 0.74
CA ALA A 67 1.65 16.09 2.19
C ALA A 67 0.34 15.71 2.90
N GLU A 68 -0.81 16.13 2.39
CA GLU A 68 -2.13 15.72 2.91
C GLU A 68 -2.37 14.22 2.67
N LEU A 69 -2.01 13.71 1.48
CA LEU A 69 -2.08 12.29 1.16
C LEU A 69 -1.15 11.45 2.05
N ASP A 70 0.08 11.90 2.28
CA ASP A 70 1.03 11.22 3.17
C ASP A 70 0.48 11.10 4.61
N ARG A 71 -0.15 12.16 5.13
CA ARG A 71 -0.80 12.14 6.45
C ARG A 71 -2.00 11.18 6.49
N ALA A 72 -2.83 11.18 5.44
CA ALA A 72 -3.96 10.28 5.34
C ALA A 72 -3.52 8.82 5.30
N LEU A 73 -2.51 8.49 4.46
CA LEU A 73 -1.92 7.16 4.36
C LEU A 73 -1.33 6.69 5.69
N ASN A 74 -0.61 7.56 6.39
CA ASN A 74 -0.05 7.21 7.71
C ASN A 74 -1.14 6.94 8.75
N THR A 75 -2.21 7.74 8.74
CA THR A 75 -3.38 7.52 9.61
C THR A 75 -4.04 6.16 9.31
N LEU A 76 -4.26 5.85 8.04
CA LEU A 76 -4.86 4.57 7.63
C LEU A 76 -3.99 3.37 7.97
N ARG A 77 -2.66 3.46 7.80
CA ARG A 77 -1.73 2.37 8.19
C ARG A 77 -1.80 2.08 9.69
N LEU A 78 -1.81 3.11 10.52
CA LEU A 78 -1.95 2.95 11.97
C LEU A 78 -3.34 2.39 12.33
N GLY A 79 -4.39 2.92 11.70
CA GLY A 79 -5.76 2.43 11.85
C GLY A 79 -5.89 0.95 11.47
N GLN A 80 -5.26 0.52 10.38
CA GLN A 80 -5.27 -0.85 9.90
C GLN A 80 -4.64 -1.80 10.92
N VAL A 81 -3.45 -1.47 11.42
CA VAL A 81 -2.76 -2.29 12.43
C VAL A 81 -3.60 -2.39 13.71
N SER A 82 -4.23 -1.29 14.13
CA SER A 82 -5.12 -1.30 15.30
C SER A 82 -6.34 -2.18 15.08
N ALA A 83 -7.03 -2.03 13.94
CA ALA A 83 -8.23 -2.78 13.62
C ALA A 83 -7.96 -4.28 13.45
N GLU A 84 -6.80 -4.67 12.88
CA GLU A 84 -6.39 -6.07 12.77
C GLU A 84 -6.13 -6.72 14.13
N ARG A 85 -5.53 -5.99 15.08
CA ARG A 85 -5.35 -6.46 16.45
C ARG A 85 -6.69 -6.72 17.12
N GLU A 86 -7.64 -5.81 16.93
CA GLU A 86 -9.00 -5.95 17.46
C GLU A 86 -9.74 -7.13 16.82
N ALA A 87 -9.68 -7.26 15.49
CA ALA A 87 -10.29 -8.37 14.75
C ALA A 87 -9.71 -9.73 15.19
N THR A 88 -8.40 -9.79 15.40
CA THR A 88 -7.71 -10.99 15.91
C THR A 88 -8.18 -11.32 17.33
N ALA A 89 -8.29 -10.32 18.21
CA ALA A 89 -8.79 -10.50 19.57
C ALA A 89 -10.26 -11.00 19.61
N LYS A 90 -11.06 -10.64 18.60
CA LYS A 90 -12.45 -11.08 18.41
C LYS A 90 -12.58 -12.46 17.72
N GLY A 91 -11.47 -13.16 17.46
CA GLY A 91 -11.48 -14.50 16.89
C GLY A 91 -11.28 -14.57 15.37
N GLY A 92 -10.89 -13.46 14.71
CA GLY A 92 -10.44 -13.45 13.33
C GLY A 92 -11.49 -13.95 12.33
N VAL A 93 -12.61 -13.23 12.20
CA VAL A 93 -13.62 -13.57 11.19
C VAL A 93 -13.15 -13.06 9.83
N THR A 94 -12.93 -13.97 8.89
CA THR A 94 -12.71 -13.64 7.48
C THR A 94 -14.07 -13.33 6.85
N GLU A 95 -14.24 -12.15 6.27
CA GLU A 95 -15.49 -11.72 5.66
C GLU A 95 -15.59 -12.14 4.19
N GLN A 96 -16.81 -12.17 3.66
CA GLN A 96 -17.03 -12.41 2.24
C GLN A 96 -16.31 -11.33 1.40
N GLY A 97 -15.51 -11.79 0.42
CA GLY A 97 -14.70 -10.91 -0.43
C GLY A 97 -13.35 -10.50 0.15
N ASP A 98 -12.96 -11.03 1.31
CA ASP A 98 -11.58 -10.89 1.79
C ASP A 98 -10.59 -11.59 0.86
N LEU A 99 -9.39 -11.02 0.78
CA LEU A 99 -8.29 -11.65 0.06
C LEU A 99 -7.87 -12.96 0.76
N ASP A 100 -7.69 -14.02 -0.02
CA ASP A 100 -7.24 -15.33 0.48
C ASP A 100 -5.84 -15.27 1.13
N ARG A 101 -5.04 -14.27 0.73
CA ARG A 101 -3.69 -13.99 1.26
C ARG A 101 -3.57 -12.54 1.73
N ILE A 102 -2.67 -12.32 2.70
CA ILE A 102 -2.27 -10.97 3.08
C ILE A 102 -1.38 -10.42 1.94
N PRO A 103 -1.69 -9.24 1.38
CA PRO A 103 -0.85 -8.61 0.37
C PRO A 103 0.52 -8.26 1.01
N GLU A 104 1.59 -8.61 0.31
CA GLU A 104 2.93 -8.15 0.66
C GLU A 104 3.05 -6.67 0.28
N PRO A 105 3.67 -5.84 1.14
CA PRO A 105 3.87 -4.44 0.82
C PRO A 105 4.75 -4.32 -0.43
N PRO A 106 4.51 -3.30 -1.29
CA PRO A 106 5.33 -3.08 -2.46
C PRO A 106 6.79 -2.89 -2.04
N ALA A 107 7.71 -3.47 -2.81
CA ALA A 107 9.13 -3.32 -2.54
C ALA A 107 9.50 -1.83 -2.63
N SER A 108 9.62 -1.16 -1.48
CA SER A 108 10.27 0.13 -1.40
C SER A 108 11.65 -0.05 -2.03
N GLY A 109 12.01 0.79 -3.00
CA GLY A 109 13.30 0.76 -3.72
C GLY A 109 14.52 1.06 -2.84
N GLY A 110 14.58 0.50 -1.65
CA GLY A 110 15.77 0.44 -0.81
C GLY A 110 16.65 -0.72 -1.27
N VAL A 111 17.92 -0.39 -1.46
CA VAL A 111 19.06 -1.29 -1.62
C VAL A 111 18.79 -2.66 -0.98
N ALA A 112 18.97 -3.72 -1.78
CA ALA A 112 18.93 -5.09 -1.31
C ALA A 112 19.67 -5.19 0.04
N PRO A 113 19.11 -5.86 1.07
CA PRO A 113 19.89 -6.20 2.24
C PRO A 113 21.18 -6.86 1.75
N PRO A 114 22.38 -6.53 2.27
CA PRO A 114 23.57 -7.25 1.87
C PRO A 114 23.28 -8.73 2.04
N GLU A 115 23.45 -9.50 0.97
CA GLU A 115 23.36 -10.94 0.99
C GLU A 115 24.12 -11.40 2.23
N ARG A 116 23.42 -12.00 3.19
CA ARG A 116 24.12 -12.78 4.21
C ARG A 116 24.86 -13.83 3.42
N SER A 117 26.17 -13.65 3.30
CA SER A 117 27.10 -14.62 2.78
C SER A 117 26.67 -15.97 3.33
N ARG A 118 26.20 -16.84 2.43
CA ARG A 118 26.01 -18.25 2.68
C ARG A 118 27.29 -18.74 3.36
N PRO A 119 27.26 -19.23 4.60
CA PRO A 119 28.46 -19.80 5.19
C PRO A 119 28.80 -21.04 4.36
N GLU A 120 30.01 -21.06 3.80
CA GLU A 120 30.64 -22.28 3.30
C GLU A 120 30.55 -23.38 4.37
N PRO A 121 30.42 -24.66 3.99
CA PRO A 121 30.48 -25.75 4.95
C PRO A 121 31.86 -25.75 5.62
N ALA A 122 31.87 -25.41 6.91
CA ALA A 122 33.07 -25.42 7.73
C ALA A 122 33.65 -26.84 7.85
N PRO A 123 34.97 -27.03 7.73
CA PRO A 123 35.61 -28.28 8.12
C PRO A 123 35.52 -28.45 9.65
N GLU A 124 35.10 -29.63 10.07
CA GLU A 124 35.10 -30.09 11.45
C GLU A 124 36.50 -29.96 12.06
N THR A 125 36.63 -29.23 13.18
CA THR A 125 37.41 -29.57 14.40
C THR A 125 37.77 -28.33 15.22
N SER A 126 37.96 -28.54 16.52
CA SER A 126 38.40 -27.61 17.58
C SER A 126 37.26 -26.87 18.29
N LYS A 127 36.53 -27.50 19.21
CA LYS A 127 36.91 -27.80 20.62
C LYS A 127 37.49 -26.61 21.39
N LEU A 128 36.68 -26.16 22.36
CA LEU A 128 36.99 -25.53 23.66
C LEU A 128 37.77 -24.20 23.66
N TRP A 129 37.18 -23.15 24.27
CA TRP A 129 37.57 -22.69 25.63
C TRP A 129 36.74 -21.48 26.18
N VAL A 130 36.15 -21.74 27.35
CA VAL A 130 35.68 -20.99 28.56
C VAL A 130 35.61 -19.43 28.60
N PRO A 131 34.54 -18.85 29.22
CA PRO A 131 34.40 -17.41 29.48
C PRO A 131 34.99 -16.95 30.83
N GLY A 132 35.54 -15.73 30.86
CA GLY A 132 35.75 -14.96 32.09
C GLY A 132 37.12 -14.28 32.22
N ARG A 133 37.15 -12.97 31.97
CA ARG A 133 37.91 -11.99 32.76
C ARG A 133 37.05 -10.77 32.98
#